data_AF-A0A9J5YCC2-F1
#
_entry.id   AF-A0A9J5YCC2-F1
#
_cell.length_a   1.000
_cell.length_b   1.000
_cell.length_c   1.000
_cell.angle_alpha   90.00
_cell.angle_beta   90.00
_cell.angle_gamma   90.00
#
_symmetry.space_group_name_H-M   'P 1'
#
loop_
_entity.id
_entity.type
_entity.pdbx_description
1 polymer ?
#
loop_
_entity_poly.entity_id
_entity_poly.type
_entity_poly.pdbx_seq_one_letter_code
_entity_poly.pdbx_strand_id
1 'polypeptide(L)'
;MINKFLWGGTSEKTKMHWVSWESMCYPWDEGGAFTVKQWWTLRTTNSLWSEFLIAKYCSRIHPVIKRWYSGNSHSWNAICKIKSIVDQHILWKVGRGNVLVWHDNWTGFGDLWQFFPDDKKPRELKLSHP
;
A
#
# COMPACT_ATOMS: atom_id res chain seq x y z
N MET A 1 -0.26 -23.77 2.51
CA MET A 1 0.13 -23.67 3.93
C MET A 1 -0.98 -23.06 4.82
N ILE A 2 -1.84 -22.16 4.32
CA ILE A 2 -3.02 -21.64 5.06
C ILE A 2 -4.19 -22.64 5.16
N ASN A 3 -4.43 -23.46 4.12
CA ASN A 3 -5.55 -24.41 4.14
C ASN A 3 -5.43 -25.49 5.22
N LYS A 4 -4.21 -25.96 5.54
CA LYS A 4 -4.01 -26.92 6.63
C LYS A 4 -4.17 -26.28 8.02
N PHE A 5 -3.88 -24.98 8.15
CA PHE A 5 -4.05 -24.25 9.41
C PHE A 5 -5.53 -23.98 9.72
N LEU A 6 -6.28 -23.52 8.72
CA LEU A 6 -7.71 -23.20 8.85
C LEU A 6 -8.62 -24.44 8.77
N TRP A 7 -8.27 -25.40 7.93
CA TRP A 7 -9.15 -26.52 7.56
C TRP A 7 -8.54 -27.90 7.80
N GLY A 8 -7.37 -28.00 8.46
CA GLY A 8 -6.78 -29.28 8.85
C GLY A 8 -7.39 -29.79 10.16
N GLY A 9 -8.29 -30.78 10.07
CA GLY A 9 -8.88 -31.46 11.22
C GLY A 9 -8.08 -32.68 11.67
N THR A 10 -8.10 -32.96 12.98
CA THR A 10 -7.67 -34.23 13.61
C THR A 10 -8.89 -34.81 14.34
N SER A 11 -8.96 -36.14 14.44
CA SER A 11 -10.15 -36.92 14.82
C SER A 11 -10.81 -36.56 16.17
N GLU A 12 -10.13 -35.84 17.06
CA GLU A 12 -10.62 -35.55 18.42
C GLU A 12 -11.17 -34.12 18.62
N LYS A 13 -11.03 -33.20 17.65
CA LYS A 13 -11.51 -31.82 17.81
C LYS A 13 -12.20 -31.33 16.55
N THR A 14 -13.52 -31.14 16.63
CA THR A 14 -14.30 -30.41 15.62
C THR A 14 -13.85 -28.95 15.59
N LYS A 15 -13.24 -28.52 14.49
CA LYS A 15 -12.85 -27.11 14.29
C LYS A 15 -13.93 -26.34 13.52
N MET A 16 -14.00 -25.05 13.87
CA MET A 16 -14.88 -24.00 13.34
C MET A 16 -15.39 -24.23 11.92
N HIS A 17 -16.64 -24.68 11.82
CA HIS A 17 -17.38 -24.67 10.57
C HIS A 17 -17.82 -23.22 10.29
N TRP A 18 -17.34 -22.66 9.18
CA TRP A 18 -17.88 -21.42 8.59
C TRP A 18 -18.02 -20.23 9.54
N VAL A 19 -16.91 -19.83 10.16
CA VAL A 19 -16.87 -18.53 10.85
C VAL A 19 -16.79 -17.42 9.80
N SER A 20 -17.65 -16.41 9.93
CA SER A 20 -17.65 -15.27 9.01
C SER A 20 -16.27 -14.61 9.00
N TRP A 21 -15.86 -14.07 7.86
CA TRP A 21 -14.62 -13.30 7.77
C TRP A 21 -14.58 -12.15 8.79
N GLU A 22 -15.75 -11.60 9.13
CA GLU A 22 -15.94 -10.59 10.18
C GLU A 22 -15.65 -11.10 11.60
N SER A 23 -15.78 -12.40 11.85
CA SER A 23 -15.47 -12.99 13.16
C SER A 23 -14.02 -13.51 13.24
N MET A 24 -13.32 -13.66 12.11
CA MET A 24 -11.89 -14.00 12.08
C MET A 24 -10.98 -12.77 12.03
N CYS A 25 -11.45 -11.69 11.42
CA CYS A 25 -10.76 -10.41 11.41
C CYS A 25 -11.32 -9.55 12.55
N TYR A 26 -10.45 -9.05 13.44
CA TYR A 26 -10.82 -7.96 14.36
C TYR A 26 -11.41 -6.76 13.58
N PRO A 27 -12.15 -5.84 14.24
CA PRO A 27 -12.92 -4.79 13.58
C PRO A 27 -12.11 -4.00 12.55
N TRP A 28 -12.80 -3.35 11.61
CA TRP A 28 -12.23 -2.61 10.47
C TRP A 28 -11.05 -1.66 10.82
N ASP A 29 -10.95 -1.17 12.06
CA ASP A 29 -9.81 -0.40 12.56
C ASP A 29 -8.48 -1.20 12.59
N GLU A 30 -8.52 -2.53 12.64
CA GLU A 30 -7.34 -3.40 12.77
C GLU A 30 -6.99 -4.17 11.48
N GLY A 31 -7.94 -4.29 10.54
CA GLY A 31 -7.72 -4.93 9.22
C GLY A 31 -6.70 -4.18 8.34
N GLY A 32 -6.31 -2.97 8.74
CA GLY A 32 -5.29 -2.17 8.07
C GLY A 32 -3.91 -2.81 8.06
N ALA A 33 -3.51 -3.60 9.07
CA ALA A 33 -2.12 -4.06 9.20
C ALA A 33 -1.62 -4.86 7.98
N PHE A 34 -2.47 -5.72 7.40
CA PHE A 34 -2.12 -6.46 6.20
C PHE A 34 -2.02 -5.54 4.97
N THR A 35 -2.94 -4.60 4.83
CA THR A 35 -2.96 -3.64 3.72
C THR A 35 -1.80 -2.64 3.82
N VAL A 36 -1.41 -2.22 5.03
CA VAL A 36 -0.22 -1.42 5.32
C VAL A 36 1.02 -2.18 4.86
N LYS A 37 1.14 -3.47 5.24
CA LYS A 37 2.24 -4.31 4.79
C LYS A 37 2.27 -4.46 3.27
N GLN A 38 1.10 -4.62 2.63
CA GLN A 38 0.99 -4.65 1.17
C GLN A 38 1.46 -3.35 0.52
N TRP A 39 1.05 -2.20 1.05
CA TRP A 39 1.50 -0.90 0.56
C TRP A 39 3.02 -0.74 0.71
N TRP A 40 3.57 -1.06 1.88
CA TRP A 40 5.01 -1.03 2.12
C TRP A 40 5.77 -1.94 1.14
N THR A 41 5.29 -3.16 0.95
CA THR A 41 5.90 -4.14 0.04
C THR A 41 5.84 -3.66 -1.41
N LEU A 42 4.72 -3.07 -1.84
CA LEU A 42 4.56 -2.49 -3.17
C LEU A 42 5.60 -1.40 -3.44
N ARG A 43 5.93 -0.60 -2.42
CA ARG A 43 6.83 0.55 -2.51
C ARG A 43 8.31 0.22 -2.38
N THR A 44 8.65 -0.83 -1.64
CA THR A 44 10.04 -1.10 -1.22
C THR A 44 10.65 -2.35 -1.81
N THR A 45 9.83 -3.25 -2.37
CA THR A 45 10.31 -4.55 -2.88
C THR A 45 10.06 -4.70 -4.38
N ASN A 46 10.98 -5.35 -5.07
CA ASN A 46 10.86 -5.78 -6.47
C ASN A 46 10.42 -7.25 -6.52
N SER A 47 9.28 -7.55 -5.94
CA SER A 47 8.66 -8.87 -6.01
C SER A 47 7.83 -8.97 -7.29
N LEU A 48 7.63 -10.20 -7.81
CA LEU A 48 6.72 -10.42 -8.94
C LEU A 48 5.31 -9.85 -8.67
N TRP A 49 4.86 -9.92 -7.41
CA TRP A 49 3.58 -9.34 -6.99
C TRP A 49 3.55 -7.82 -7.12
N SER A 50 4.61 -7.12 -6.66
CA SER A 50 4.68 -5.66 -6.74
C SER A 50 4.85 -5.18 -8.19
N GLU A 51 5.70 -5.84 -8.97
CA GLU A 51 5.87 -5.57 -10.41
C GLU A 51 4.55 -5.75 -11.18
N PHE A 52 3.85 -6.86 -10.94
CA PHE A 52 2.54 -7.10 -11.55
C PHE A 52 1.52 -6.03 -11.19
N LEU A 53 1.42 -5.64 -9.91
CA LEU A 53 0.49 -4.60 -9.49
C LEU A 53 0.82 -3.23 -10.08
N ILE A 54 2.11 -2.87 -10.13
CA ILE A 54 2.56 -1.63 -10.75
C ILE A 54 2.23 -1.64 -12.24
N ALA A 55 2.52 -2.73 -12.96
CA ALA A 55 2.20 -2.86 -14.38
C ALA A 55 0.68 -2.79 -14.62
N LYS A 56 -0.12 -3.44 -13.79
CA LYS A 56 -1.58 -3.52 -13.94
C LYS A 56 -2.29 -2.21 -13.63
N TYR A 57 -1.91 -1.53 -12.54
CA TYR A 57 -2.67 -0.37 -12.03
C TYR A 57 -1.95 0.97 -12.22
N CYS A 58 -0.63 0.96 -12.28
CA CYS A 58 0.23 2.15 -12.22
C CYS A 58 0.91 2.44 -13.57
N SER A 59 0.17 2.31 -14.68
CA SER A 59 0.69 2.58 -16.04
C SER A 59 1.31 3.98 -16.15
N ARG A 60 2.64 4.05 -16.09
CA ARG A 60 3.49 5.26 -16.14
C ARG A 60 3.25 6.30 -15.02
N ILE A 61 2.44 5.97 -14.02
CA ILE A 61 2.12 6.86 -12.90
C ILE A 61 2.67 6.22 -11.63
N HIS A 62 3.35 7.00 -10.79
CA HIS A 62 3.87 6.49 -9.53
C HIS A 62 2.72 6.05 -8.59
N PRO A 63 2.85 4.93 -7.85
CA PRO A 63 1.77 4.42 -6.98
C PRO A 63 1.22 5.45 -5.98
N VAL A 64 2.09 6.33 -5.45
CA VAL A 64 1.69 7.40 -4.51
C VAL A 64 0.65 8.34 -5.10
N ILE A 65 0.79 8.68 -6.38
CA ILE A 65 -0.10 9.62 -7.06
C ILE A 65 -1.33 8.90 -7.61
N LYS A 66 -1.25 7.59 -7.88
CA LYS A 66 -2.31 6.82 -8.53
C LYS A 66 -3.61 6.81 -7.72
N ARG A 67 -4.67 7.40 -8.28
CA ARG A 67 -6.01 7.37 -7.69
C ARG A 67 -6.74 6.06 -8.03
N TRP A 68 -7.67 5.70 -7.15
CA TRP A 68 -8.63 4.64 -7.41
C TRP A 68 -9.66 5.08 -8.47
N TYR A 69 -10.19 4.10 -9.21
CA TYR A 69 -11.26 4.26 -10.20
C TYR A 69 -12.19 3.02 -10.15
N SER A 70 -13.44 3.21 -10.55
CA SER A 70 -14.45 2.14 -10.62
C SER A 70 -14.02 1.04 -11.60
N GLY A 71 -14.18 -0.23 -11.23
CA GLY A 71 -13.72 -1.38 -12.01
C GLY A 71 -12.35 -1.95 -11.58
N ASN A 72 -11.67 -1.33 -10.62
CA ASN A 72 -10.51 -1.95 -9.97
C ASN A 72 -10.91 -3.04 -8.98
N SER A 73 -9.97 -3.94 -8.68
CA SER A 73 -10.19 -4.98 -7.67
C SER A 73 -10.37 -4.38 -6.27
N HIS A 74 -11.15 -5.09 -5.42
CA HIS A 74 -11.33 -4.70 -4.03
C HIS A 74 -10.01 -4.61 -3.25
N SER A 75 -9.06 -5.51 -3.54
CA SER A 75 -7.72 -5.49 -2.94
C SER A 75 -6.95 -4.22 -3.27
N TRP A 76 -6.99 -3.78 -4.54
CA TRP A 76 -6.33 -2.53 -4.95
C TRP A 76 -7.01 -1.32 -4.32
N ASN A 77 -8.34 -1.32 -4.22
CA ASN A 77 -9.08 -0.26 -3.54
C ASN A 77 -8.67 -0.13 -2.06
N ALA A 78 -8.56 -1.25 -1.33
CA ALA A 78 -8.10 -1.23 0.05
C ALA A 78 -6.69 -0.59 0.17
N ILE A 79 -5.76 -0.97 -0.71
CA ILE A 79 -4.41 -0.38 -0.77
C ILE A 79 -4.48 1.13 -1.06
N CYS A 80 -5.28 1.56 -2.03
CA CYS A 80 -5.45 2.98 -2.35
C CYS A 80 -6.07 3.80 -1.22
N LYS A 81 -6.93 3.20 -0.38
CA LYS A 81 -7.55 3.88 0.77
C LYS A 81 -6.55 4.11 1.91
N ILE A 82 -5.67 3.15 2.17
CA ILE A 82 -4.74 3.26 3.32
C ILE A 82 -3.50 4.09 2.98
N LYS A 83 -3.09 4.16 1.71
CA LYS A 83 -1.79 4.73 1.33
C LYS A 83 -1.54 6.15 1.87
N SER A 84 -2.56 7.02 1.90
CA SER A 84 -2.40 8.40 2.39
C SER A 84 -2.11 8.47 3.87
N ILE A 85 -2.60 7.51 4.64
CA ILE A 85 -2.33 7.37 6.07
C ILE A 85 -0.91 6.82 6.26
N VAL A 86 -0.55 5.78 5.51
CA VAL A 86 0.76 5.13 5.67
C VAL A 86 1.90 6.03 5.20
N ASP A 87 1.75 6.74 4.08
CA ASP A 87 2.80 7.60 3.51
C ASP A 87 3.19 8.73 4.47
N GLN A 88 2.28 9.24 5.31
CA GLN A 88 2.60 10.22 6.36
C GLN A 88 3.58 9.68 7.40
N HIS A 89 3.56 8.36 7.63
CA HIS A 89 4.37 7.68 8.64
C HIS A 89 5.63 7.01 8.05
N ILE A 90 5.87 7.16 6.75
CA ILE A 90 7.09 6.65 6.10
C ILE A 90 8.07 7.80 5.89
N LEU A 91 9.28 7.64 6.42
CA LEU A 91 10.40 8.53 6.10
C LEU A 91 11.26 7.92 4.98
N TRP A 92 11.34 8.62 3.85
CA TRP A 92 12.16 8.21 2.71
C TRP A 92 13.56 8.79 2.80
N LYS A 93 14.58 7.93 2.88
CA LYS A 93 15.97 8.36 2.80
C LYS A 93 16.33 8.71 1.36
N VAL A 94 16.79 9.94 1.14
CA VAL A 94 17.32 10.39 -0.15
C VAL A 94 18.56 9.56 -0.48
N GLY A 95 18.68 9.13 -1.74
CA GLY A 95 19.83 8.38 -2.23
C GLY A 95 19.58 6.91 -2.59
N ARG A 96 18.34 6.52 -2.88
CA ARG A 96 18.02 5.20 -3.47
C ARG A 96 17.21 5.26 -4.77
N GLY A 97 17.13 6.44 -5.39
CA GLY A 97 16.58 6.64 -6.74
C GLY A 97 15.05 6.54 -6.90
N ASN A 98 14.29 6.28 -5.83
CA ASN A 98 12.83 6.08 -5.87
C ASN A 98 12.09 6.99 -4.88
N VAL A 99 12.48 8.25 -4.80
CA VAL A 99 11.81 9.27 -3.98
C VAL A 99 11.25 10.35 -4.90
N LEU A 100 9.94 10.57 -4.79
CA LEU A 100 9.25 11.71 -5.40
C LEU A 100 9.45 12.93 -4.51
N VAL A 101 10.07 13.99 -5.04
CA VAL A 101 10.43 15.18 -4.25
C VAL A 101 9.23 15.79 -3.54
N TRP A 102 8.09 15.83 -4.24
CA TRP A 102 6.93 16.54 -3.74
C TRP A 102 5.99 15.64 -2.95
N HIS A 103 5.92 14.36 -3.29
CA HIS A 103 4.91 13.45 -2.76
C HIS A 103 5.41 12.52 -1.65
N ASP A 104 6.72 12.30 -1.54
CA ASP A 104 7.28 11.45 -0.49
C ASP A 104 7.78 12.30 0.68
N ASN A 105 7.52 11.83 1.91
CA ASN A 105 8.06 12.46 3.11
C ASN A 105 9.54 12.08 3.29
N TRP A 106 10.43 12.85 2.67
CA TRP A 106 11.89 12.70 2.85
C TRP A 106 12.49 13.74 3.80
N THR A 107 11.76 14.81 4.10
CA THR A 107 12.18 15.90 4.99
C THR A 107 11.83 15.64 6.46
N GLY A 108 10.92 14.70 6.73
CA GLY A 108 10.35 14.45 8.05
C GLY A 108 9.17 15.35 8.40
N PHE A 109 8.83 16.34 7.55
CA PHE A 109 7.72 17.27 7.77
C PHE A 109 6.45 16.91 6.98
N GLY A 110 6.45 15.78 6.27
CA GLY A 110 5.35 15.35 5.40
C GLY A 110 5.66 15.53 3.92
N ASP A 111 4.65 15.36 3.07
CA ASP A 111 4.74 15.57 1.62
C ASP A 111 4.70 17.06 1.29
N LEU A 112 5.73 17.54 0.56
CA LEU A 112 5.86 18.94 0.21
C LEU A 112 4.72 19.45 -0.68
N TRP A 113 4.05 18.54 -1.40
CA TRP A 113 2.93 18.83 -2.30
C TRP A 113 1.77 19.57 -1.61
N GLN A 114 1.55 19.33 -0.31
CA GLN A 114 0.50 20.00 0.47
C GLN A 114 0.77 21.48 0.73
N PHE A 115 2.02 21.91 0.65
CA PHE A 115 2.43 23.29 0.95
C PHE A 115 2.36 24.21 -0.28
N PHE A 116 2.08 23.68 -1.47
CA PHE A 116 1.93 24.48 -2.68
C PHE A 116 0.46 24.80 -2.98
N PRO A 117 0.12 26.07 -3.27
CA PRO A 117 -1.22 26.41 -3.73
C PRO A 117 -1.47 25.79 -5.13
N ASP A 118 -2.73 25.46 -5.43
CA ASP A 118 -3.10 24.67 -6.60
C ASP A 118 -2.66 25.29 -7.95
N ASP A 119 -2.55 26.63 -8.00
CA ASP A 119 -2.13 27.41 -9.16
C ASP A 119 -0.61 27.40 -9.40
N LYS A 120 0.20 26.97 -8.43
CA LYS A 120 1.68 27.00 -8.48
C LYS A 120 2.32 25.64 -8.22
N LYS A 121 1.64 24.56 -8.59
CA LYS A 121 2.17 23.20 -8.41
C LYS A 121 3.42 22.96 -9.28
N PRO A 122 4.55 22.57 -8.67
CA PRO A 122 5.78 22.33 -9.41
C PRO A 122 5.67 21.07 -10.29
N ARG A 123 6.49 21.00 -11.35
CA ARG A 123 6.66 19.76 -12.12
C ARG A 123 7.30 18.69 -11.24
N GLU A 124 6.86 17.45 -11.38
CA GLU A 124 7.40 16.34 -10.60
C GLU A 124 8.91 16.16 -10.88
N LEU A 125 9.70 16.20 -9.81
CA LEU A 125 11.13 15.94 -9.86
C LEU A 125 11.41 14.60 -9.18
N LYS A 126 12.21 13.76 -9.84
CA LYS A 126 12.74 12.53 -9.25
C LYS A 126 14.15 12.80 -8.78
N LEU A 127 14.44 12.51 -7.50
CA LEU A 127 15.81 12.52 -7.00
C LEU A 127 16.49 11.22 -7.43
N SER A 128 17.09 11.23 -8.63
CA SER A 128 18.02 10.20 -9.08
C SER A 128 19.45 10.59 -8.68
N HIS A 129 20.29 9.59 -8.43
CA HIS A 129 21.74 9.81 -8.36
C HIS A 129 22.33 10.16 -9.73
N PRO A 130 23.44 10.92 -9.78
CA PRO A 130 24.31 10.98 -10.95
C PRO A 130 25.01 9.64 -11.22
#